data_AF-A0A161M2A8-F1
#
_entry.id   AF-A0A161M2A8-F1
#
_cell.length_a   1.000
_cell.length_b   1.000
_cell.length_c   1.000
_cell.angle_alpha   90.00
_cell.angle_beta   90.00
_cell.angle_gamma   90.00
#
_symmetry.space_group_name_H-M   'P 1'
#
loop_
_entity.id
_entity.type
_entity.pdbx_description
1 polymer ?
#
loop_
_entity_poly.entity_id
_entity_poly.type
_entity_poly.pdbx_seq_one_letter_code
_entity_poly.pdbx_strand_id
1 'polypeptide(L)'
;SEWSSFPEDIKDNPAHTINCLGLALHQVASKLDGYDPNAEFPAIRIRLINFEPVVPIKEIKAGLFGKLVTVRGTVIRVGPAKLLCVRMGFACTSCRRPQTVIQKDGVYTLPKSCISSECKSRTFAPLCSSHLTITRNLQIIKIQESIGDSDHRSDGGRVPRTIEIELT
;
A
#
# COMPACT_ATOMS: atom_id res chain seq x y z
N SER A 1 13.00 10.25 23.74
CA SER A 1 12.21 11.18 22.90
C SER A 1 10.77 10.72 22.93
N GLU A 2 9.86 11.52 23.47
CA GLU A 2 8.43 11.21 23.48
C GLU A 2 7.76 11.80 22.22
N TRP A 3 6.93 11.01 21.55
CA TRP A 3 6.14 11.43 20.39
C TRP A 3 4.73 11.78 20.89
N SER A 4 4.58 13.01 21.40
CA SER A 4 3.35 13.46 22.04
C SER A 4 2.12 13.49 21.12
N SER A 5 2.30 13.78 19.83
CA SER A 5 1.24 13.81 18.81
C SER A 5 0.94 12.47 18.14
N PHE A 6 1.51 11.37 18.65
CA PHE A 6 1.37 10.05 18.03
C PHE A 6 -0.09 9.62 17.80
N PRO A 7 -1.04 9.80 18.74
CA PRO A 7 -2.44 9.38 18.54
C PRO A 7 -3.13 10.11 17.39
N GLU A 8 -2.84 11.39 17.19
CA GLU A 8 -3.36 12.18 16.08
C GLU A 8 -2.67 11.79 14.77
N ASP A 9 -1.34 11.66 14.80
CA ASP A 9 -0.52 11.34 13.63
C ASP A 9 -0.84 9.94 13.07
N ILE A 10 -1.09 8.95 13.93
CA ILE A 10 -1.47 7.61 13.46
C ILE A 10 -2.87 7.59 12.82
N LYS A 11 -3.76 8.47 13.28
CA LYS A 11 -5.13 8.58 12.77
C LYS A 11 -5.20 9.38 11.48
N ASP A 12 -4.57 10.55 11.44
CA ASP A 12 -4.71 11.51 10.35
C ASP A 12 -3.59 11.39 9.29
N ASN A 13 -2.46 10.76 9.62
CA ASN A 13 -1.36 10.52 8.69
C ASN A 13 -0.76 9.09 8.84
N PRO A 14 -1.58 8.02 8.76
CA PRO A 14 -1.15 6.65 9.04
C PRO A 14 0.02 6.20 8.17
N ALA A 15 0.03 6.54 6.88
CA ALA A 15 1.08 6.09 5.96
C ALA A 15 2.46 6.58 6.41
N HIS A 16 2.58 7.85 6.80
CA HIS A 16 3.83 8.39 7.31
C HIS A 16 4.19 7.77 8.67
N THR A 17 3.23 7.74 9.59
CA THR A 17 3.43 7.29 10.97
C THR A 17 3.88 5.82 11.02
N ILE A 18 3.22 4.94 10.24
CA ILE A 18 3.55 3.52 10.12
C ILE A 18 4.95 3.33 9.50
N ASN A 19 5.33 4.15 8.51
CA ASN A 19 6.67 4.11 7.92
C ASN A 19 7.75 4.53 8.93
N CYS A 20 7.49 5.55 9.76
CA CYS A 20 8.38 5.95 10.85
C CYS A 20 8.57 4.82 11.87
N LEU A 21 7.48 4.14 12.26
CA LEU A 21 7.55 2.95 13.13
C LEU A 21 8.36 1.82 12.49
N GLY A 22 8.14 1.55 11.20
CA GLY A 22 8.90 0.53 10.46
C GLY A 22 10.40 0.83 10.41
N LEU A 23 10.77 2.10 10.18
CA LEU A 23 12.17 2.54 10.19
C LEU A 23 12.79 2.42 11.58
N ALA A 24 12.09 2.85 12.63
CA ALA A 24 12.57 2.72 13.99
C ALA A 24 12.79 1.25 14.37
N LEU A 25 11.85 0.37 14.02
CA LEU A 25 11.99 -1.07 14.25
C LEU A 25 13.16 -1.67 13.47
N HIS A 26 13.37 -1.25 12.21
CA HIS A 26 14.53 -1.65 11.44
C HIS A 26 15.84 -1.21 12.10
N GLN A 27 15.93 0.02 12.59
CA GLN A 27 17.14 0.52 13.27
C GLN A 27 17.46 -0.26 14.54
N VAL A 28 16.44 -0.66 15.30
CA VAL A 28 16.62 -1.50 16.48
C VAL A 28 17.05 -2.90 16.07
N ALA A 29 16.38 -3.49 15.08
CA ALA A 29 16.68 -4.85 14.61
C ALA A 29 18.10 -4.98 14.03
N SER A 30 18.60 -3.98 13.30
CA SER A 30 19.97 -3.96 12.79
C SER A 30 21.05 -3.84 13.87
N LYS A 31 20.69 -3.44 15.09
CA LYS A 31 21.60 -3.32 16.23
C LYS A 31 21.57 -4.54 17.17
N LEU A 32 20.70 -5.52 16.91
CA LEU A 32 20.68 -6.76 17.67
C LEU A 32 21.89 -7.62 17.29
N ASP A 33 22.49 -8.30 18.28
CA ASP A 33 23.67 -9.14 18.08
C ASP A 33 23.39 -10.23 17.04
N GLY A 34 24.30 -10.39 16.08
CA GLY A 34 24.19 -11.36 14.98
C GLY A 34 23.70 -10.79 13.64
N TYR A 35 23.53 -9.47 13.52
CA TYR A 35 23.26 -8.82 12.23
C TYR A 35 24.52 -8.79 11.34
N ASP A 36 24.46 -9.43 10.18
CA ASP A 36 25.46 -9.28 9.11
C ASP A 36 25.13 -8.00 8.30
N PRO A 37 26.02 -6.98 8.27
CA PRO A 37 25.84 -5.76 7.49
C PRO A 37 25.66 -6.00 5.98
N ASN A 38 26.08 -7.16 5.47
CA ASN A 38 25.96 -7.54 4.07
C ASN A 38 24.70 -8.37 3.77
N ALA A 39 23.93 -8.77 4.79
CA ALA A 39 22.68 -9.48 4.58
C ALA A 39 21.59 -8.52 4.11
N GLU A 40 20.85 -8.91 3.05
CA GLU A 40 19.63 -8.20 2.66
C GLU A 40 18.61 -8.30 3.79
N PHE A 41 18.38 -7.19 4.47
CA PHE A 41 17.41 -7.14 5.54
C PHE A 41 15.99 -7.09 4.94
N PRO A 42 15.10 -8.02 5.30
CA PRO A 42 13.77 -8.06 4.72
C PRO A 42 12.97 -6.81 5.13
N ALA A 43 12.08 -6.38 4.24
CA ALA A 43 11.17 -5.27 4.54
C ALA A 43 10.27 -5.60 5.73
N ILE A 44 10.46 -4.89 6.85
CA ILE A 44 9.58 -4.97 8.02
C ILE A 44 8.29 -4.20 7.72
N ARG A 45 7.15 -4.86 7.91
CA ARG A 45 5.82 -4.25 7.76
C ARG A 45 5.09 -4.23 9.10
N ILE A 46 4.78 -3.04 9.59
CA ILE A 46 3.97 -2.86 10.79
C ILE A 46 2.50 -3.15 10.46
N ARG A 47 1.83 -3.95 11.30
CA ARG A 47 0.40 -4.25 11.20
C ARG A 47 -0.30 -3.82 12.48
N LEU A 48 -1.18 -2.85 12.35
CA LEU A 48 -2.03 -2.40 13.45
C LEU A 48 -3.25 -3.32 13.54
N ILE A 49 -3.61 -3.68 14.77
CA ILE A 49 -4.80 -4.48 15.07
C ILE A 49 -5.65 -3.74 16.11
N ASN A 50 -6.96 -3.96 16.08
CA ASN A 50 -7.90 -3.42 17.07
C ASN A 50 -7.83 -1.88 17.24
N PHE A 51 -7.63 -1.15 16.14
CA PHE A 51 -7.74 0.31 16.15
C PHE A 51 -9.21 0.70 16.34
N GLU A 52 -9.49 1.64 17.23
CA GLU A 52 -10.84 2.12 17.54
C GLU A 52 -10.97 3.61 17.20
N PRO A 53 -12.19 4.11 16.89
CA PRO A 53 -13.46 3.39 16.85
C PRO A 53 -13.71 2.61 15.53
N VAL A 54 -14.55 1.57 15.59
CA VAL A 54 -15.16 0.97 14.40
C VAL A 54 -16.12 1.95 13.73
N VAL A 55 -15.85 2.29 12.47
CA VAL A 55 -16.67 3.17 11.62
C VAL A 55 -17.69 2.32 10.84
N PRO A 56 -19.00 2.62 10.95
CA PRO A 56 -20.02 2.01 10.11
C PRO A 56 -19.75 2.27 8.62
N ILE A 57 -19.98 1.28 7.75
CA ILE A 57 -19.72 1.44 6.31
C ILE A 57 -20.55 2.60 5.72
N LYS A 58 -21.74 2.84 6.29
CA LYS A 58 -22.60 4.00 5.95
C LYS A 58 -22.00 5.38 6.21
N GLU A 59 -21.00 5.48 7.07
CA GLU A 59 -20.36 6.74 7.47
C GLU A 59 -19.03 7.01 6.75
N ILE A 60 -18.57 6.07 5.92
CA ILE A 60 -17.37 6.25 5.11
C ILE A 60 -17.64 7.30 4.03
N LYS A 61 -17.08 8.50 4.24
CA LYS A 61 -17.26 9.68 3.39
C LYS A 61 -15.90 10.32 3.07
N ALA A 62 -15.90 11.30 2.17
CA ALA A 62 -14.68 12.00 1.73
C ALA A 62 -13.83 12.60 2.88
N GLY A 63 -14.45 12.98 4.01
CA GLY A 63 -13.71 13.50 5.17
C GLY A 63 -12.80 12.48 5.87
N LEU A 64 -12.95 11.18 5.57
CA LEU A 64 -12.06 10.11 6.06
C LEU A 64 -10.94 9.76 5.06
N PHE A 65 -10.85 10.46 3.93
CA PHE A 65 -9.80 10.23 2.96
C PHE A 65 -8.42 10.45 3.59
N GLY A 66 -7.53 9.47 3.41
CA GLY A 66 -6.17 9.49 3.96
C GLY A 66 -6.06 9.13 5.45
N LYS A 67 -7.18 8.91 6.15
CA LYS A 67 -7.19 8.58 7.59
C LYS A 67 -7.21 7.08 7.85
N LEU A 68 -6.74 6.69 9.03
CA LEU A 68 -6.87 5.32 9.52
C LEU A 68 -8.28 5.11 10.05
N VAL A 69 -8.95 4.06 9.56
CA VAL A 69 -10.30 3.70 9.99
C VAL A 69 -10.39 2.20 10.19
N THR A 70 -11.27 1.79 11.11
CA THR A 70 -11.62 0.39 11.29
C THR A 70 -13.04 0.17 10.79
N VAL A 71 -13.28 -0.93 10.09
CA VAL A 71 -14.61 -1.31 9.60
C VAL A 71 -14.91 -2.74 10.01
N ARG A 72 -16.20 -3.06 10.13
CA ARG A 72 -16.67 -4.43 10.43
C ARG A 72 -17.74 -4.83 9.43
N GLY A 73 -17.70 -6.08 9.00
CA GLY A 73 -18.70 -6.63 8.08
C GLY A 73 -18.36 -8.04 7.62
N THR A 74 -19.19 -8.58 6.75
CA THR A 74 -19.06 -9.92 6.18
C THR A 74 -18.38 -9.84 4.81
N VAL A 75 -17.36 -10.67 4.58
CA VAL A 75 -16.75 -10.80 3.25
C VAL A 75 -17.72 -11.53 2.32
N ILE A 76 -18.20 -10.83 1.29
CA ILE A 76 -19.17 -11.37 0.32
C ILE A 76 -18.53 -11.78 -1.02
N ARG A 77 -17.33 -11.28 -1.28
CA ARG A 77 -16.57 -11.63 -2.49
C ARG A 77 -15.08 -11.53 -2.23
N VAL A 78 -14.34 -12.50 -2.73
CA VAL A 78 -12.89 -12.48 -2.81
C VAL A 78 -12.50 -12.48 -4.28
N GLY A 79 -11.80 -11.44 -4.72
CA GLY A 79 -11.27 -11.35 -6.08
C GLY A 79 -10.07 -12.28 -6.29
N PRO A 80 -9.71 -12.56 -7.56
CA PRO A 80 -8.50 -13.31 -7.85
C PRO A 80 -7.26 -12.52 -7.41
N ALA A 81 -6.21 -13.22 -7.03
CA ALA A 81 -4.90 -12.62 -6.81
C ALA A 81 -4.34 -12.12 -8.15
N LYS A 82 -3.83 -10.89 -8.16
CA LYS A 82 -3.20 -10.24 -9.32
C LYS A 82 -1.80 -9.75 -8.92
N LEU A 83 -0.95 -9.53 -9.91
CA LEU A 83 0.33 -8.82 -9.73
C LEU A 83 0.17 -7.37 -10.19
N LEU A 84 0.51 -6.43 -9.32
CA LEU A 84 0.59 -5.01 -9.63
C LEU A 84 2.05 -4.62 -9.78
N CYS A 85 2.46 -4.13 -10.95
CA CYS A 85 3.80 -3.57 -11.12
C CYS A 85 3.86 -2.22 -10.40
N VAL A 86 4.75 -2.08 -9.41
CA VAL A 86 4.94 -0.83 -8.64
C VAL A 86 6.20 -0.08 -9.08
N ARG A 87 7.15 -0.78 -9.69
CA ARG A 87 8.35 -0.24 -10.33
C ARG A 87 8.67 -1.10 -11.53
N MET A 88 8.96 -0.47 -12.66
CA MET A 88 9.33 -1.16 -13.89
C MET A 88 10.77 -0.79 -14.28
N GLY A 89 11.56 -1.79 -14.62
CA GLY A 89 12.86 -1.62 -15.27
C GLY A 89 12.68 -1.38 -16.77
N PHE A 90 13.52 -0.51 -17.33
CA PHE A 90 13.54 -0.16 -18.74
C PHE A 90 14.97 -0.12 -19.25
N ALA A 91 15.23 -0.70 -20.42
CA ALA A 91 16.48 -0.50 -21.14
C ALA A 91 16.30 0.56 -22.22
N CYS A 92 17.23 1.53 -22.29
CA CYS A 92 17.33 2.42 -23.43
C CYS A 92 17.55 1.62 -24.72
N THR A 93 16.79 1.88 -25.78
CA THR A 93 16.96 1.13 -27.04
C THR A 93 18.27 1.46 -27.74
N SER A 94 18.78 2.69 -27.59
CA SER A 94 20.04 3.14 -28.20
C SER A 94 21.29 2.66 -27.43
N CYS A 95 21.45 3.04 -26.16
CA CYS A 95 22.66 2.74 -25.39
C CYS A 95 22.52 1.54 -24.43
N ARG A 96 21.35 0.86 -24.42
CA ARG A 96 21.05 -0.31 -23.58
C ARG A 96 21.11 -0.10 -22.06
N ARG A 97 21.41 1.12 -21.60
CA ARG A 97 21.50 1.44 -20.17
C ARG A 97 20.15 1.22 -19.47
N PRO A 98 20.12 0.43 -18.37
CA PRO A 98 18.91 0.21 -17.61
C PRO A 98 18.58 1.42 -16.73
N GLN A 99 17.28 1.65 -16.50
CA GLN A 99 16.76 2.63 -15.56
C GLN A 99 15.38 2.17 -15.05
N THR A 100 14.89 2.77 -13.98
CA THR A 100 13.59 2.39 -13.39
C THR A 100 12.62 3.56 -13.34
N VAL A 101 11.34 3.24 -13.41
CA VAL A 101 10.25 4.22 -13.24
C VAL A 101 9.21 3.63 -12.30
N ILE A 102 8.77 4.43 -11.32
CA ILE A 102 7.66 4.10 -10.43
C ILE A 102 6.38 4.05 -11.26
N GLN A 103 5.66 2.93 -11.14
CA GLN A 103 4.38 2.71 -11.83
C GLN A 103 3.26 3.06 -10.84
N LYS A 104 2.89 4.34 -10.77
CA LYS A 104 1.90 4.83 -9.80
C LYS A 104 0.55 4.16 -10.09
N ASP A 105 -0.03 3.52 -9.09
CA ASP A 105 -1.31 2.79 -9.18
C ASP A 105 -1.35 1.75 -10.33
N GLY A 106 -0.18 1.18 -10.68
CA GLY A 106 -0.05 0.22 -11.78
C GLY A 106 -0.11 0.82 -13.19
N VAL A 107 -0.18 2.16 -13.32
CA VAL A 107 -0.24 2.83 -14.60
C VAL A 107 1.11 2.74 -15.31
N TYR A 108 1.10 2.16 -16.52
CA TYR A 108 2.29 2.00 -17.34
C TYR A 108 2.87 3.36 -17.75
N THR A 109 4.01 3.70 -17.16
CA THR A 109 4.71 4.98 -17.34
C THR A 109 6.14 4.75 -17.81
N LEU A 110 6.49 5.37 -18.93
CA LEU A 110 7.82 5.29 -19.54
C LEU A 110 8.79 6.34 -18.96
N PRO A 111 10.11 6.09 -19.02
CA PRO A 111 11.11 7.13 -18.77
C PRO A 111 10.94 8.28 -19.77
N LYS A 112 11.13 9.52 -19.33
CA LYS A 112 11.06 10.71 -20.20
C LYS A 112 12.33 10.91 -21.04
N SER A 113 13.46 10.43 -20.55
CA SER A 113 14.78 10.52 -21.19
C SER A 113 15.69 9.40 -20.69
N CYS A 114 16.79 9.15 -21.41
CA CYS A 114 17.82 8.24 -20.92
C CYS A 114 18.52 8.85 -19.70
N ILE A 115 18.84 8.02 -18.71
CA ILE A 115 19.64 8.41 -17.54
C ILE A 115 21.10 8.74 -17.89
N SER A 116 21.59 8.25 -19.04
CA SER A 116 22.95 8.53 -19.52
C SER A 116 23.00 9.93 -20.15
N SER A 117 23.83 10.82 -19.61
CA SER A 117 23.98 12.22 -20.09
C SER A 117 24.35 12.31 -21.57
N GLU A 118 25.15 11.36 -22.08
CA GLU A 118 25.57 11.31 -23.48
C GLU A 118 24.51 10.72 -24.44
N CYS A 119 23.42 10.16 -23.90
CA CYS A 119 22.38 9.52 -24.70
C CYS A 119 21.12 10.38 -24.72
N LYS A 120 20.77 10.91 -25.90
CA LYS A 120 19.55 11.72 -26.09
C LYS A 120 18.29 10.89 -26.41
N SER A 121 18.38 9.57 -26.32
CA SER A 121 17.28 8.66 -26.63
C SER A 121 16.09 8.85 -25.68
N ARG A 122 14.88 8.70 -26.23
CA ARG A 122 13.60 8.74 -25.52
C ARG A 122 12.77 7.48 -25.75
N THR A 123 13.40 6.44 -26.27
CA THR A 123 12.77 5.15 -26.58
C THR A 123 13.32 4.07 -25.68
N PHE A 124 12.42 3.28 -25.09
CA PHE A 124 12.74 2.34 -24.02
C PHE A 124 11.99 1.03 -24.22
N ALA A 125 12.68 -0.08 -23.95
CA ALA A 125 12.08 -1.41 -23.90
C ALA A 125 11.89 -1.84 -22.42
N PRO A 126 10.73 -2.40 -22.04
CA PRO A 126 10.51 -2.88 -20.69
C PRO A 126 11.39 -4.11 -20.38
N LEU A 127 11.82 -4.22 -19.12
CA LEU A 127 12.61 -5.33 -18.60
C LEU A 127 11.78 -6.16 -17.62
N CYS A 128 10.75 -6.84 -18.11
CA CYS A 128 9.75 -7.52 -17.28
C CYS A 128 10.31 -8.56 -16.30
N SER A 129 11.38 -9.27 -16.69
CA SER A 129 12.02 -10.33 -15.87
C SER A 129 13.24 -9.86 -15.07
N SER A 130 13.53 -8.56 -15.08
CA SER A 130 14.67 -8.00 -14.35
C SER A 130 14.32 -7.78 -12.87
N HIS A 131 15.32 -7.90 -11.99
CA HIS A 131 15.23 -7.47 -10.58
C HIS A 131 14.87 -5.98 -10.41
N LEU A 132 15.04 -5.18 -11.47
CA LEU A 132 14.61 -3.78 -11.51
C LEU A 132 13.09 -3.61 -11.60
N THR A 133 12.37 -4.66 -12.02
CA THR A 133 10.92 -4.70 -12.10
C THR A 133 10.37 -5.35 -10.84
N ILE A 134 9.66 -4.56 -10.04
CA ILE A 134 9.09 -4.98 -8.76
C ILE A 134 7.57 -5.03 -8.91
N THR A 135 7.02 -6.19 -8.59
CA THR A 135 5.58 -6.43 -8.51
C THR A 135 5.15 -6.68 -7.07
N ARG A 136 3.93 -6.29 -6.73
CA ARG A 136 3.27 -6.61 -5.46
C ARG A 136 2.01 -7.42 -5.75
N ASN A 137 1.69 -8.37 -4.88
CA ASN A 137 0.38 -9.02 -4.92
C ASN A 137 -0.71 -7.99 -4.64
N LEU A 138 -1.80 -8.10 -5.39
CA LEU A 138 -2.98 -7.27 -5.27
C LEU A 138 -4.18 -8.19 -5.20
N GLN A 139 -4.96 -8.08 -4.13
CA GLN A 139 -6.23 -8.79 -4.01
C GLN A 139 -7.29 -7.82 -3.52
N ILE A 140 -8.46 -7.84 -4.16
CA ILE A 140 -9.59 -7.01 -3.78
C ILE A 140 -10.63 -7.91 -3.14
N ILE A 141 -11.06 -7.55 -1.95
CA ILE A 141 -12.21 -8.18 -1.27
C ILE A 141 -13.37 -7.20 -1.22
N LYS A 142 -14.60 -7.72 -1.22
CA LYS A 142 -15.81 -6.92 -1.01
C LYS A 142 -16.42 -7.30 0.33
N ILE A 143 -16.60 -6.30 1.19
CA ILE A 143 -17.21 -6.45 2.51
C ILE A 143 -18.59 -5.81 2.48
N GLN A 144 -19.57 -6.47 3.10
CA GLN A 144 -20.91 -5.98 3.34
C GLN A 144 -21.11 -5.65 4.82
N GLU A 145 -21.80 -4.56 5.11
CA GLU A 145 -22.12 -4.14 6.47
C GLU A 145 -22.89 -5.24 7.22
N SER A 146 -22.46 -5.56 8.44
CA SER A 146 -23.16 -6.50 9.31
C SER A 146 -24.36 -5.79 9.93
N ILE A 147 -25.58 -6.27 9.66
CA ILE A 147 -26.79 -5.76 10.30
C ILE A 147 -26.77 -6.25 11.77
N GLY A 148 -26.49 -5.35 12.71
CA GLY A 148 -26.66 -5.64 14.13
C GLY A 148 -28.12 -5.52 14.56
N ASP A 149 -28.51 -6.22 15.63
CA ASP A 149 -29.87 -6.23 16.20
C ASP A 149 -30.43 -4.84 16.54
N SER A 150 -29.58 -3.83 16.73
CA SER A 150 -29.99 -2.46 17.07
C SER A 150 -30.50 -1.62 15.89
N ASP A 151 -30.15 -1.96 14.64
CA ASP A 151 -30.58 -1.22 13.43
C ASP A 151 -31.92 -1.74 12.86
N HIS A 152 -32.49 -2.80 13.46
CA HIS A 152 -33.76 -3.40 13.02
C HIS A 152 -34.97 -2.45 13.13
N ARG A 153 -34.86 -1.36 13.89
CA ARG A 153 -35.97 -0.41 14.09
C ARG A 153 -35.94 0.80 13.14
N SER A 154 -34.85 1.06 12.43
CA SER A 154 -34.69 2.30 11.64
C SER A 154 -34.41 2.10 10.13
N ASP A 155 -34.05 0.90 9.66
CA ASP A 155 -33.68 0.68 8.24
C ASP A 155 -34.29 -0.61 7.64
N GLY A 156 -35.50 -0.97 8.08
CA GLY A 156 -36.22 -2.16 7.60
C GLY A 156 -36.43 -2.14 6.08
N GLY A 157 -35.73 -3.03 5.36
CA GLY A 157 -35.89 -3.24 3.92
C GLY A 157 -34.78 -2.64 3.04
N ARG A 158 -33.79 -1.94 3.60
CA ARG A 158 -32.68 -1.41 2.81
C ARG A 158 -31.63 -2.48 2.50
N VAL A 159 -31.13 -2.47 1.27
CA VAL A 159 -29.98 -3.30 0.86
C VAL A 159 -28.73 -2.86 1.66
N PRO A 160 -28.04 -3.77 2.37
CA PRO A 160 -26.87 -3.41 3.17
C PRO A 160 -25.73 -2.91 2.29
N ARG A 161 -25.02 -1.88 2.77
CA ARG A 161 -23.96 -1.23 2.00
C ARG A 161 -22.74 -2.14 1.88
N THR A 162 -21.97 -1.92 0.82
CA THR A 162 -20.75 -2.68 0.55
C THR A 162 -19.57 -1.76 0.26
N ILE A 163 -18.36 -2.19 0.62
CA ILE A 163 -17.09 -1.52 0.29
C ILE A 163 -16.10 -2.52 -0.31
N GLU A 164 -15.28 -2.04 -1.25
CA GLU A 164 -14.14 -2.81 -1.77
C GLU A 164 -12.87 -2.42 -1.03
N ILE A 165 -12.07 -3.42 -0.65
CA ILE A 165 -10.84 -3.25 0.10
C ILE A 165 -9.70 -3.90 -0.66
N GLU A 166 -8.64 -3.13 -0.87
CA GLU A 166 -7.38 -3.59 -1.41
C GLU A 166 -6.51 -4.22 -0.30
N LEU A 167 -6.06 -5.46 -0.50
CA LEU A 167 -5.12 -6.17 0.36
C LEU A 167 -3.72 -6.17 -0.29
N THR A 168 -2.70 -5.78 0.48
CA THR A 168 -1.33 -5.48 -0.01
C THR A 168 -0.20 -6.05 0.85
#